data_AF-A0A221NND6-F1
#
_entry.id   AF-A0A221NND6-F1
#
_cell.length_a   1.000
_cell.length_b   1.000
_cell.length_c   1.000
_cell.angle_alpha   90.00
_cell.angle_beta   90.00
_cell.angle_gamma   90.00
#
_symmetry.space_group_name_H-M   'P 1'
#
loop_
_entity.id
_entity.type
_entity.pdbx_description
1 polymer ?
#
loop_
_entity_poly.entity_id
_entity_poly.type
_entity_poly.pdbx_seq_one_letter_code
_entity_poly.pdbx_strand_id
1 'polypeptide(L)'
;MPPRQSPAQKLAAKLLLSGEWAPVTNTIGFLQRPLDEAVVEWRQWAQESYYQPAAGFGITEYRGALRELLGKLLPLGYGQRWLLLETTNPEWTAVMENTHDTASRGPIGENFAAARGITTVQVKDVPKNIKRMPDEPARGRWGSRSLSIYDENGFRRGLSLEDFEPWQFSENGEPYDFEDTEQYLLPRPLDCFPHETLVDICRNLGLDPFEEDFYVPNGRAFLIESLHQPAGDEPWAKRYTLAEARAGYEDLERPRVDDPIQGNALYSLGSANPNPDAVYPSLGYKPLRTPTPWDEALKEFEKSVQRYSSYPASASLSEGLEEYGILASPTYATGGTGSESISVSATPPLLEAPPEIREYTAAYAVLQWRQANGRSTSEFYPNRKQMAIIRQLYKDNDLYPFDVPSDQVYRTLAIDKMVRDVTDLNITHQLVDWETKSAAGTPAEKTQTYDRRNNSCAWEIRKIIQDQEQLIWNPQIDDRQH
;
A
#
# COMPACT_ATOMS: atom_id res chain seq x y z
N MET A 1 41.89 -26.09 14.83
CA MET A 1 41.58 -24.80 14.17
C MET A 1 40.09 -24.58 14.28
N PRO A 2 39.61 -23.43 14.78
CA PRO A 2 38.19 -23.12 14.75
C PRO A 2 37.67 -23.09 13.30
N PRO A 3 36.41 -23.48 13.05
CA PRO A 3 35.84 -23.49 11.71
C PRO A 3 35.83 -22.08 11.11
N ARG A 4 36.17 -21.98 9.82
CA ARG A 4 36.20 -20.71 9.08
C ARG A 4 34.77 -20.17 8.96
N GLN A 5 34.51 -18.99 9.51
CA GLN A 5 33.21 -18.33 9.39
C GLN A 5 32.91 -18.00 7.92
N SER A 6 31.67 -18.29 7.51
CA SER A 6 31.11 -17.88 6.22
C SER A 6 30.92 -16.34 6.16
N PRO A 7 30.82 -15.73 4.97
CA PRO A 7 30.49 -14.31 4.84
C PRO A 7 29.22 -13.90 5.59
N ALA A 8 28.18 -14.75 5.57
CA ALA A 8 26.94 -14.54 6.30
C ALA A 8 27.17 -14.45 7.82
N GLN A 9 27.95 -15.38 8.39
CA GLN A 9 28.29 -15.39 9.82
C GLN A 9 29.13 -14.18 10.22
N LYS A 10 30.05 -13.74 9.35
CA LYS A 10 30.85 -12.54 9.59
C LYS A 10 30.00 -11.28 9.63
N LEU A 11 29.02 -11.17 8.74
CA LEU A 11 28.10 -10.04 8.74
C LEU A 11 27.15 -10.10 9.94
N ALA A 12 26.55 -11.27 10.23
CA ALA A 12 25.65 -11.44 11.37
C ALA A 12 26.31 -11.02 12.70
N ALA A 13 27.59 -11.32 12.89
CA ALA A 13 28.36 -10.89 14.07
C ALA A 13 28.49 -9.36 14.23
N LYS A 14 28.27 -8.59 13.15
CA LYS A 14 28.28 -7.11 13.14
C LYS A 14 26.89 -6.50 13.23
N LEU A 15 25.83 -7.29 13.12
CA LEU A 15 24.46 -6.79 13.24
C LEU A 15 24.09 -6.62 14.72
N LEU A 16 23.05 -5.82 14.97
CA LEU A 16 22.50 -5.61 16.30
C LEU A 16 22.21 -6.95 17.00
N LEU A 17 22.73 -7.10 18.22
CA LEU A 17 22.65 -8.32 19.02
C LEU A 17 23.18 -9.57 18.27
N SER A 18 24.21 -9.39 17.44
CA SER A 18 24.79 -10.43 16.57
C SER A 18 23.76 -11.13 15.68
N GLY A 19 22.68 -10.41 15.31
CA GLY A 19 21.60 -10.93 14.49
C GLY A 19 20.70 -11.97 15.21
N GLU A 20 20.79 -12.13 16.53
CA GLU A 20 19.97 -13.08 17.31
C GLU A 20 18.47 -12.76 17.29
N TRP A 21 18.14 -11.48 17.03
CA TRP A 21 16.77 -10.99 16.96
C TRP A 21 16.23 -10.79 15.53
N ALA A 22 16.96 -11.24 14.51
CA ALA A 22 16.43 -11.32 13.15
C ALA A 22 15.12 -12.15 13.13
N PRO A 23 14.08 -11.73 12.38
CA PRO A 23 14.06 -10.62 11.41
C PRO A 23 13.86 -9.21 12.00
N VAL A 24 13.50 -9.09 13.29
CA VAL A 24 13.06 -7.82 13.89
C VAL A 24 14.14 -6.73 13.79
N THR A 25 15.41 -7.09 13.93
CA THR A 25 16.55 -6.16 13.89
C THR A 25 17.21 -6.04 12.52
N ASN A 26 16.67 -6.70 11.49
CA ASN A 26 17.24 -6.65 10.14
C ASN A 26 16.91 -5.35 9.40
N THR A 27 15.78 -4.74 9.76
CA THR A 27 15.31 -3.46 9.24
C THR A 27 14.90 -2.61 10.44
N ILE A 28 15.49 -1.43 10.59
CA ILE A 28 15.23 -0.51 11.69
C ILE A 28 14.89 0.83 11.06
N GLY A 29 13.80 1.43 11.51
CA GLY A 29 13.47 2.78 11.12
C GLY A 29 13.74 3.78 12.22
N PHE A 30 13.97 5.03 11.82
CA PHE A 30 14.26 6.14 12.71
C PHE A 30 13.39 7.32 12.33
N LEU A 31 12.79 7.96 13.33
CA LEU A 31 12.05 9.20 13.19
C LEU A 31 12.83 10.29 13.90
N GLN A 32 13.06 11.42 13.22
CA GLN A 32 13.75 12.57 13.80
C GLN A 32 12.82 13.35 14.75
N ARG A 33 12.40 12.66 15.82
CA ARG A 33 11.61 13.18 16.92
C ARG A 33 12.03 12.52 18.25
N PRO A 34 11.98 13.26 19.37
CA PRO A 34 12.06 12.66 20.70
C PRO A 34 10.96 11.62 20.93
N LEU A 35 11.25 10.61 21.76
CA LEU A 35 10.38 9.44 21.97
C LEU A 35 8.92 9.81 22.25
N ASP A 36 8.67 10.73 23.18
CA ASP A 36 7.30 11.09 23.58
C ASP A 36 6.53 11.79 22.43
N GLU A 37 7.20 12.60 21.59
CA GLU A 37 6.60 13.19 20.38
C GLU A 37 6.38 12.14 19.29
N ALA A 38 7.36 11.27 19.07
CA ALA A 38 7.30 10.21 18.07
C ALA A 38 6.13 9.26 18.33
N VAL A 39 5.84 8.93 19.60
CA VAL A 39 4.69 8.09 19.99
C VAL A 39 3.36 8.75 19.63
N VAL A 40 3.25 10.06 19.83
CA VAL A 40 2.05 10.83 19.50
C VAL A 40 1.84 10.84 17.98
N GLU A 41 2.87 11.17 17.20
CA GLU A 41 2.80 11.18 15.74
C GLU A 41 2.53 9.79 15.17
N TRP A 42 3.17 8.75 15.73
CA TRP A 42 2.96 7.38 15.30
C TRP A 42 1.54 6.90 15.56
N ARG A 43 1.00 7.21 16.72
CA ARG A 43 -0.39 6.87 17.05
C ARG A 43 -1.37 7.59 16.14
N GLN A 44 -1.16 8.89 15.91
CA GLN A 44 -2.00 9.67 15.00
C GLN A 44 -1.99 9.04 13.60
N TRP A 45 -0.80 8.75 13.07
CA TRP A 45 -0.67 8.06 11.79
C TRP A 45 -1.40 6.70 11.77
N ALA A 46 -1.22 5.87 12.81
CA ALA A 46 -1.88 4.57 12.89
C ALA A 46 -3.41 4.70 12.90
N GLN A 47 -3.95 5.70 13.61
CA GLN A 47 -5.39 6.01 13.68
C GLN A 47 -5.94 6.62 12.38
N GLU A 48 -5.14 7.42 11.67
CA GLU A 48 -5.52 8.10 10.43
C GLU A 48 -5.34 7.23 9.18
N SER A 49 -4.56 6.15 9.28
CA SER A 49 -4.37 5.23 8.18
C SER A 49 -5.64 4.40 7.92
N TYR A 50 -5.86 3.99 6.66
CA TYR A 50 -6.92 3.04 6.26
C TYR A 50 -6.87 1.69 7.01
N TYR A 51 -5.86 1.48 7.86
CA TYR A 51 -5.71 0.33 8.71
C TYR A 51 -6.37 0.47 10.09
N GLN A 52 -7.14 1.54 10.38
CA GLN A 52 -7.82 1.64 11.67
C GLN A 52 -8.78 0.44 11.85
N PRO A 53 -8.46 -0.52 12.74
CA PRO A 53 -9.42 -1.56 13.03
C PRO A 53 -10.55 -0.94 13.86
N ALA A 54 -11.75 -1.51 13.81
CA ALA A 54 -12.88 -1.04 14.62
C ALA A 54 -12.54 -0.93 16.13
N ALA A 55 -11.60 -1.76 16.62
CA ALA A 55 -11.13 -1.75 18.00
C ALA A 55 -10.08 -0.66 18.32
N GLY A 56 -9.48 -0.02 17.31
CA GLY A 56 -8.43 0.99 17.45
C GLY A 56 -7.04 0.46 17.83
N PHE A 57 -6.19 1.37 18.33
CA PHE A 57 -4.81 1.10 18.73
C PHE A 57 -4.58 1.47 20.21
N GLY A 58 -3.87 0.59 20.92
CA GLY A 58 -3.42 0.81 22.29
C GLY A 58 -1.97 1.29 22.35
N ILE A 59 -1.62 2.00 23.43
CA ILE A 59 -0.25 2.40 23.73
C ILE A 59 0.10 1.92 25.13
N THR A 60 1.27 1.29 25.28
CA THR A 60 1.80 0.90 26.59
C THR A 60 3.25 1.35 26.73
N GLU A 61 3.59 2.08 27.79
CA GLU A 61 5.00 2.35 28.15
C GLU A 61 5.60 1.11 28.81
N TYR A 62 6.80 0.73 28.38
CA TYR A 62 7.60 -0.32 28.98
C TYR A 62 8.95 0.23 29.45
N ARG A 63 9.51 -0.43 30.47
CA ARG A 63 10.88 -0.21 30.92
C ARG A 63 11.65 -1.52 30.96
N GLY A 64 12.90 -1.51 30.51
CA GLY A 64 13.76 -2.69 30.55
C GLY A 64 15.00 -2.56 29.66
N ALA A 65 15.73 -3.67 29.57
CA ALA A 65 16.85 -3.78 28.64
C ALA A 65 16.34 -4.01 27.20
N LEU A 66 17.15 -3.70 26.19
CA LEU A 66 16.77 -3.83 24.77
C LEU A 66 16.17 -5.21 24.45
N ARG A 67 16.82 -6.29 24.88
CA ARG A 67 16.36 -7.67 24.67
C ARG A 67 14.98 -7.95 25.28
N GLU A 68 14.69 -7.40 26.45
CA GLU A 68 13.39 -7.57 27.12
C GLU A 68 12.28 -6.82 26.38
N LEU A 69 12.62 -5.64 25.85
CA LEU A 69 11.71 -4.77 25.11
C LEU A 69 11.41 -5.34 23.72
N LEU A 70 12.40 -5.86 23.00
CA LEU A 70 12.19 -6.58 21.74
C LEU A 70 11.25 -7.78 21.93
N GLY A 71 11.28 -8.42 23.10
CA GLY A 71 10.35 -9.49 23.46
C GLY A 71 8.87 -9.08 23.43
N LYS A 72 8.56 -7.78 23.52
CA LYS A 72 7.19 -7.25 23.41
C LYS A 72 6.64 -7.25 21.99
N LEU A 73 7.48 -7.39 20.99
CA LEU A 73 7.06 -7.60 19.60
C LEU A 73 6.61 -9.04 19.33
N LEU A 74 6.85 -9.98 20.24
CA LEU A 74 6.43 -11.36 20.07
C LEU A 74 4.95 -11.55 20.45
N PRO A 75 4.20 -12.39 19.70
CA PRO A 75 4.61 -13.11 18.50
C PRO A 75 4.69 -12.22 17.24
N LEU A 76 5.55 -12.64 16.29
CA LEU A 76 5.70 -12.00 14.98
C LEU A 76 4.56 -12.42 14.03
N GLY A 77 4.27 -11.60 13.03
CA GLY A 77 3.20 -11.83 12.06
C GLY A 77 1.96 -11.02 12.39
N TYR A 78 0.84 -11.70 12.60
CA TYR A 78 -0.46 -11.05 12.72
C TYR A 78 -0.62 -10.17 13.98
N GLY A 79 -1.35 -9.06 13.80
CA GLY A 79 -1.63 -8.06 14.84
C GLY A 79 -0.49 -7.05 14.90
N GLN A 80 -0.65 -5.92 14.22
CA GLN A 80 0.39 -4.90 14.07
C GLN A 80 0.87 -4.41 15.45
N ARG A 81 2.19 -4.48 15.66
CA ARG A 81 2.87 -3.91 16.82
C ARG A 81 4.11 -3.14 16.38
N TRP A 82 4.24 -1.95 16.93
CA TRP A 82 5.40 -1.09 16.75
C TRP A 82 6.01 -0.80 18.10
N LEU A 83 7.30 -1.09 18.23
CA LEU A 83 8.09 -0.78 19.41
C LEU A 83 8.92 0.46 19.10
N LEU A 84 8.61 1.55 19.78
CA LEU A 84 9.33 2.81 19.72
C LEU A 84 10.32 2.86 20.87
N LEU A 85 11.60 3.06 20.55
CA LEU A 85 12.71 3.01 21.48
C LEU A 85 13.41 4.37 21.52
N GLU A 86 13.71 4.83 22.73
CA GLU A 86 14.63 5.93 22.93
C GLU A 86 16.02 5.56 22.37
N THR A 87 16.75 6.55 21.85
CA THR A 87 18.15 6.36 21.43
C THR A 87 19.07 7.30 22.20
N THR A 88 20.38 7.06 22.16
CA THR A 88 21.38 7.97 22.78
C THR A 88 21.40 9.35 22.13
N ASN A 89 20.93 9.46 20.89
CA ASN A 89 20.64 10.75 20.27
C ASN A 89 19.16 11.11 20.50
N PRO A 90 18.83 12.04 21.43
CA PRO A 90 17.45 12.31 21.80
C PRO A 90 16.61 12.93 20.66
N GLU A 91 17.22 13.35 19.56
CA GLU A 91 16.51 13.79 18.35
C GLU A 91 15.93 12.62 17.55
N TRP A 92 16.37 11.38 17.80
CA TRP A 92 15.94 10.21 17.05
C TRP A 92 15.22 9.18 17.94
N THR A 93 14.10 8.68 17.43
CA THR A 93 13.39 7.53 17.96
C THR A 93 13.54 6.36 17.01
N ALA A 94 13.97 5.21 17.52
CA ALA A 94 14.03 3.99 16.72
C ALA A 94 12.69 3.26 16.74
N VAL A 95 12.33 2.64 15.62
CA VAL A 95 11.09 1.88 15.47
C VAL A 95 11.38 0.50 14.89
N MET A 96 10.84 -0.50 15.56
CA MET A 96 10.88 -1.90 15.14
C MET A 96 9.47 -2.49 15.14
N GLU A 97 9.22 -3.42 14.23
CA GLU A 97 7.88 -3.98 14.01
C GLU A 97 7.86 -5.49 14.22
N ASN A 98 6.68 -6.05 14.53
CA ASN A 98 6.51 -7.48 14.69
C ASN A 98 6.38 -8.25 13.37
N THR A 99 7.18 -7.92 12.35
CA THR A 99 7.14 -8.61 11.05
C THR A 99 7.95 -9.91 11.10
N HIS A 100 7.51 -10.93 10.35
CA HIS A 100 8.18 -12.23 10.28
C HIS A 100 9.11 -12.35 9.05
N ASP A 101 8.97 -11.49 8.05
CA ASP A 101 9.58 -11.58 6.73
C ASP A 101 10.27 -10.28 6.27
N THR A 102 10.52 -9.35 7.21
CA THR A 102 11.17 -8.04 7.01
C THR A 102 10.40 -7.04 6.13
N ALA A 103 9.12 -7.29 5.83
CA ALA A 103 8.29 -6.41 5.00
C ALA A 103 7.16 -5.76 5.79
N SER A 104 7.36 -4.50 6.20
CA SER A 104 6.33 -3.46 6.18
C SER A 104 7.02 -2.10 6.29
N ARG A 105 6.78 -1.24 5.29
CA ARG A 105 7.60 -0.06 4.96
C ARG A 105 6.80 1.24 4.84
N GLY A 106 5.48 1.18 5.03
CA GLY A 106 4.56 2.29 4.74
C GLY A 106 4.82 3.58 5.54
N PRO A 107 4.86 3.54 6.89
CA PRO A 107 4.94 4.76 7.69
C PRO A 107 6.28 5.50 7.56
N ILE A 108 7.39 4.76 7.68
CA ILE A 108 8.75 5.31 7.79
C ILE A 108 9.25 5.83 6.43
N GLY A 109 8.66 5.40 5.33
CA GLY A 109 8.94 5.98 4.02
C GLY A 109 8.29 7.34 3.86
N GLU A 110 7.47 7.48 2.83
CA GLU A 110 6.92 8.76 2.38
C GLU A 110 5.98 9.43 3.40
N ASN A 111 5.29 8.67 4.26
CA ASN A 111 4.17 9.20 5.03
C ASN A 111 4.56 10.26 6.07
N PHE A 112 5.53 9.98 6.95
CA PHE A 112 5.92 10.96 7.97
C PHE A 112 6.63 12.18 7.39
N ALA A 113 7.47 11.95 6.38
CA ALA A 113 8.20 13.02 5.70
C ALA A 113 7.23 13.96 4.97
N ALA A 114 6.40 13.42 4.07
CA ALA A 114 5.49 14.22 3.24
C ALA A 114 4.31 14.82 4.03
N ALA A 115 3.73 14.06 4.97
CA ALA A 115 2.52 14.52 5.67
C ALA A 115 2.81 15.36 6.92
N ARG A 116 3.99 15.19 7.55
CA ARG A 116 4.30 15.80 8.85
C ARG A 116 5.60 16.60 8.86
N GLY A 117 6.37 16.62 7.78
CA GLY A 117 7.68 17.28 7.74
C GLY A 117 8.67 16.66 8.72
N ILE A 118 8.55 15.36 8.98
CA ILE A 118 9.42 14.63 9.92
C ILE A 118 10.40 13.80 9.10
N THR A 119 11.68 14.11 9.23
CA THR A 119 12.75 13.32 8.61
C THR A 119 12.70 11.89 9.13
N THR A 120 12.82 10.93 8.22
CA THR A 120 12.87 9.51 8.54
C THR A 120 14.06 8.85 7.86
N VAL A 121 14.62 7.84 8.54
CA VAL A 121 15.69 7.00 8.01
C VAL A 121 15.30 5.54 8.17
N GLN A 122 15.38 4.76 7.10
CA GLN A 122 15.26 3.31 7.16
C GLN A 122 16.62 2.68 6.85
N VAL A 123 17.08 1.84 7.78
CA VAL A 123 18.34 1.09 7.68
C VAL A 123 18.03 -0.39 7.59
N LYS A 124 18.65 -1.09 6.64
CA LYS A 124 18.51 -2.53 6.45
C LYS A 124 19.87 -3.16 6.20
N ASP A 125 20.17 -4.26 6.90
CA ASP A 125 21.33 -5.09 6.59
C ASP A 125 21.01 -6.55 6.89
N VAL A 126 21.05 -7.38 5.84
CA VAL A 126 20.59 -8.77 5.85
C VAL A 126 21.66 -9.65 5.23
N PRO A 127 22.15 -10.68 5.94
CA PRO A 127 23.12 -11.60 5.39
C PRO A 127 22.51 -12.49 4.30
N LYS A 128 23.27 -12.70 3.22
CA LYS A 128 22.96 -13.73 2.22
C LYS A 128 23.33 -15.10 2.78
N ASN A 129 22.33 -15.94 3.03
CA ASN A 129 22.51 -17.32 3.44
C ASN A 129 21.61 -18.31 2.66
N ILE A 130 20.98 -17.85 1.58
CA ILE A 130 20.10 -18.66 0.73
C ILE A 130 20.79 -19.97 0.31
N LYS A 131 20.13 -21.09 0.54
CA LYS A 131 20.52 -22.43 0.10
C LYS A 131 19.44 -23.00 -0.80
N ARG A 132 19.86 -23.46 -1.98
CA ARG A 132 19.03 -24.29 -2.86
C ARG A 132 19.16 -25.73 -2.39
N MET A 133 18.03 -26.37 -2.12
CA MET A 133 17.99 -27.77 -1.73
C MET A 133 17.37 -28.60 -2.87
N PRO A 134 17.85 -29.83 -3.12
CA PRO A 134 17.16 -30.74 -4.02
C PRO A 134 15.75 -31.03 -3.47
N ASP A 135 14.74 -30.92 -4.33
CA ASP A 135 13.33 -31.23 -4.03
C ASP A 135 12.62 -30.34 -3.00
N GLU A 136 13.22 -29.22 -2.58
CA GLU A 136 12.60 -28.21 -1.72
C GLU A 136 12.80 -26.78 -2.30
N PRO A 137 11.86 -25.84 -2.05
CA PRO A 137 12.08 -24.43 -2.33
C PRO A 137 13.38 -23.92 -1.68
N ALA A 138 14.05 -22.95 -2.31
CA ALA A 138 15.23 -22.34 -1.71
C ALA A 138 14.90 -21.76 -0.33
N ARG A 139 15.80 -21.97 0.64
CA ARG A 139 15.61 -21.57 2.04
C ARG A 139 16.72 -20.62 2.48
N GLY A 140 16.37 -19.63 3.29
CA GLY A 140 17.28 -18.58 3.72
C GLY A 140 16.88 -17.20 3.21
N ARG A 141 17.81 -16.26 3.31
CA ARG A 141 17.69 -14.87 2.87
C ARG A 141 18.59 -14.63 1.68
N TRP A 142 18.04 -13.92 0.69
CA TRP A 142 18.76 -13.42 -0.47
C TRP A 142 19.90 -12.49 -0.08
N GLY A 143 19.73 -11.74 1.01
CA GLY A 143 20.69 -10.75 1.46
C GLY A 143 20.43 -9.40 0.81
N SER A 144 20.62 -8.35 1.59
CA SER A 144 20.36 -6.99 1.14
C SER A 144 20.96 -6.01 2.13
N ARG A 145 21.44 -4.87 1.64
CA ARG A 145 21.81 -3.72 2.45
C ARG A 145 21.19 -2.48 1.85
N SER A 146 20.48 -1.69 2.65
CA SER A 146 19.89 -0.46 2.13
C SER A 146 19.78 0.63 3.19
N LEU A 147 19.81 1.86 2.70
CA LEU A 147 19.51 3.08 3.43
C LEU A 147 18.47 3.85 2.62
N SER A 148 17.44 4.38 3.26
CA SER A 148 16.50 5.30 2.62
C SER A 148 16.19 6.44 3.56
N ILE A 149 16.30 7.66 3.06
CA ILE A 149 16.12 8.89 3.83
C ILE A 149 15.03 9.69 3.15
N TYR A 150 14.05 10.10 3.94
CA TYR A 150 12.99 11.02 3.52
C TYR A 150 13.04 12.24 4.45
N ASP A 151 12.86 13.43 3.88
CA ASP A 151 12.75 14.68 4.61
C ASP A 151 11.42 15.38 4.28
N GLU A 152 11.24 16.61 4.74
CA GLU A 152 10.04 17.42 4.50
C GLU A 152 9.70 17.64 3.01
N ASN A 153 10.67 17.47 2.10
CA ASN A 153 10.48 17.55 0.65
C ASN A 153 10.25 16.18 0.00
N GLY A 154 10.13 15.11 0.79
CA GLY A 154 9.91 13.75 0.32
C GLY A 154 11.21 12.94 0.27
N PHE A 155 11.38 12.13 -0.78
CA PHE A 155 12.54 11.24 -0.91
C PHE A 155 13.84 12.04 -1.09
N ARG A 156 14.81 11.88 -0.17
CA ARG A 156 16.06 12.65 -0.16
C ARG A 156 17.25 11.86 -0.70
N ARG A 157 17.43 10.63 -0.25
CA ARG A 157 18.58 9.78 -0.62
C ARG A 157 18.25 8.31 -0.41
N GLY A 158 18.70 7.45 -1.32
CA GLY A 158 18.55 6.01 -1.20
C GLY A 158 19.77 5.28 -1.73
N LEU A 159 20.26 4.33 -0.95
CA LEU A 159 21.34 3.40 -1.32
C LEU A 159 20.81 1.99 -1.16
N SER A 160 21.03 1.14 -2.16
CA SER A 160 20.56 -0.24 -2.12
C SER A 160 21.58 -1.17 -2.73
N LEU A 161 21.84 -2.26 -2.04
CA LEU A 161 22.62 -3.40 -2.50
C LEU A 161 21.77 -4.64 -2.28
N GLU A 162 21.21 -5.19 -3.35
CA GLU A 162 20.28 -6.33 -3.28
C GLU A 162 20.80 -7.49 -4.12
N ASP A 163 20.63 -8.71 -3.60
CA ASP A 163 20.98 -9.93 -4.32
C ASP A 163 19.80 -10.41 -5.17
N PHE A 164 19.66 -9.82 -6.36
CA PHE A 164 18.76 -10.33 -7.40
C PHE A 164 19.46 -11.33 -8.34
N GLU A 165 20.51 -12.00 -7.84
CA GLU A 165 21.36 -12.94 -8.57
C GLU A 165 21.75 -12.46 -9.99
N PRO A 166 22.79 -11.62 -10.14
CA PRO A 166 23.82 -11.28 -9.14
C PRO A 166 23.43 -10.10 -8.22
N TRP A 167 24.29 -9.83 -7.22
CA TRP A 167 24.25 -8.58 -6.44
C TRP A 167 24.22 -7.36 -7.36
N GLN A 168 23.35 -6.41 -7.06
CA GLN A 168 23.20 -5.15 -7.76
C GLN A 168 23.23 -4.00 -6.75
N PHE A 169 24.07 -3.01 -7.03
CA PHE A 169 24.11 -1.76 -6.30
C PHE A 169 23.33 -0.70 -7.08
N SER A 170 22.53 0.10 -6.39
CA SER A 170 21.84 1.27 -6.92
C SER A 170 21.86 2.41 -5.91
N GLU A 171 21.89 3.63 -6.44
CA GLU A 171 21.79 4.86 -5.66
C GLU A 171 20.76 5.79 -6.31
N ASN A 172 20.07 6.59 -5.50
CA ASN A 172 19.10 7.58 -5.95
C ASN A 172 19.13 8.82 -5.03
N GLY A 173 18.89 10.00 -5.59
CA GLY A 173 18.96 11.28 -4.87
C GLY A 173 20.39 11.80 -4.73
N GLU A 174 20.55 13.06 -4.35
CA GLU A 174 21.86 13.72 -4.28
C GLU A 174 22.70 13.17 -3.11
N PRO A 175 23.96 12.76 -3.32
CA PRO A 175 24.86 12.37 -2.24
C PRO A 175 25.03 13.47 -1.19
N TYR A 176 25.27 13.08 0.07
CA TYR A 176 25.74 14.01 1.11
C TYR A 176 27.25 14.27 0.97
N ASP A 177 27.70 15.42 1.47
CA ASP A 177 29.12 15.84 1.43
C ASP A 177 30.08 14.87 2.14
N PHE A 178 29.57 14.04 3.05
CA PHE A 178 30.35 13.05 3.80
C PHE A 178 30.38 11.66 3.13
N GLU A 179 29.63 11.44 2.04
CA GLU A 179 29.64 10.16 1.34
C GLU A 179 30.89 10.00 0.47
N ASP A 180 31.51 8.80 0.49
CA ASP A 180 32.57 8.43 -0.44
C ASP A 180 31.96 7.93 -1.76
N THR A 181 31.64 8.86 -2.66
CA THR A 181 31.04 8.53 -3.95
C THR A 181 32.00 7.77 -4.88
N GLU A 182 33.31 7.82 -4.66
CA GLU A 182 34.26 7.03 -5.46
C GLU A 182 34.10 5.54 -5.17
N GLN A 183 33.73 5.18 -3.94
CA GLN A 183 33.44 3.81 -3.54
C GLN A 183 32.29 3.20 -4.35
N TYR A 184 31.25 3.99 -4.65
CA TYR A 184 30.08 3.53 -5.40
C TYR A 184 30.40 3.10 -6.83
N LEU A 185 31.53 3.56 -7.37
CA LEU A 185 32.00 3.27 -8.73
C LEU A 185 32.89 2.03 -8.82
N LEU A 186 33.13 1.32 -7.71
CA LEU A 186 33.94 0.11 -7.70
C LEU A 186 33.32 -0.98 -8.60
N PRO A 187 34.15 -1.81 -9.28
CA PRO A 187 33.64 -2.75 -10.28
C PRO A 187 32.85 -3.93 -9.70
N ARG A 188 32.99 -4.19 -8.39
CA ARG A 188 32.29 -5.29 -7.72
C ARG A 188 31.18 -4.70 -6.84
N PRO A 189 29.90 -5.06 -7.06
CA PRO A 189 28.76 -4.50 -6.30
C PRO A 189 28.87 -4.61 -4.77
N LEU A 190 29.46 -5.70 -4.26
CA LEU A 190 29.70 -5.90 -2.83
C LEU A 190 30.72 -4.92 -2.23
N ASP A 191 31.60 -4.36 -3.06
CA ASP A 191 32.62 -3.41 -2.65
C ASP A 191 32.08 -1.95 -2.75
N CYS A 192 31.03 -1.72 -3.55
CA CYS A 192 30.36 -0.41 -3.67
C CYS A 192 29.70 0.03 -2.37
N PHE A 193 29.03 -0.89 -1.67
CA PHE A 193 28.28 -0.56 -0.45
C PHE A 193 28.46 -1.64 0.63
N PRO A 194 29.66 -1.78 1.21
CA PRO A 194 29.92 -2.67 2.31
C PRO A 194 29.22 -2.18 3.59
N HIS A 195 29.23 -3.03 4.61
CA HIS A 195 28.58 -2.74 5.90
C HIS A 195 29.16 -1.49 6.56
N GLU A 196 30.47 -1.32 6.48
CA GLU A 196 31.21 -0.19 7.05
C GLU A 196 30.73 1.14 6.48
N THR A 197 30.50 1.23 5.17
CA THR A 197 29.97 2.44 4.53
C THR A 197 28.56 2.79 5.04
N LEU A 198 27.70 1.79 5.25
CA LEU A 198 26.38 2.02 5.86
C LEU A 198 26.50 2.53 7.30
N VAL A 199 27.39 1.94 8.09
CA VAL A 199 27.67 2.38 9.48
C VAL A 199 28.17 3.82 9.49
N ASP A 200 29.13 4.17 8.64
CA ASP A 200 29.72 5.50 8.59
C ASP A 200 28.69 6.56 8.17
N ILE A 201 27.83 6.25 7.20
CA ILE A 201 26.72 7.13 6.83
C ILE A 201 25.74 7.31 7.99
N CYS A 202 25.33 6.22 8.67
CA CYS A 202 24.43 6.31 9.81
C CYS A 202 25.01 7.19 10.93
N ARG A 203 26.31 7.05 11.23
CA ARG A 203 26.99 7.87 12.25
C ARG A 203 27.01 9.35 11.89
N ASN A 204 27.22 9.69 10.62
CA ASN A 204 27.13 11.09 10.15
C ASN A 204 25.71 11.66 10.27
N LEU A 205 24.67 10.81 10.25
CA LEU A 205 23.28 11.19 10.52
C LEU A 205 22.94 11.20 12.03
N GLY A 206 23.91 10.87 12.90
CA GLY A 206 23.71 10.78 14.34
C GLY A 206 23.01 9.50 14.80
N LEU A 207 23.09 8.43 14.01
CA LEU A 207 22.50 7.11 14.27
C LEU A 207 23.60 6.06 14.47
N ASP A 208 23.38 5.09 15.37
CA ASP A 208 24.26 3.91 15.48
C ASP A 208 23.44 2.61 15.52
N PRO A 209 22.86 2.19 14.37
CA PRO A 209 21.80 1.19 14.34
C PRO A 209 22.22 -0.20 14.78
N PHE A 210 23.51 -0.51 14.77
CA PHE A 210 24.04 -1.84 15.05
C PHE A 210 24.68 -1.99 16.43
N GLU A 211 24.79 -0.90 17.19
CA GLU A 211 25.35 -0.91 18.55
C GLU A 211 24.24 -1.04 19.60
N GLU A 212 24.35 -2.00 20.53
CA GLU A 212 23.32 -2.24 21.56
C GLU A 212 23.14 -1.03 22.48
N ASP A 213 24.23 -0.38 22.86
CA ASP A 213 24.25 0.78 23.77
C ASP A 213 23.64 2.06 23.15
N PHE A 214 23.38 2.07 21.85
CA PHE A 214 22.67 3.17 21.18
C PHE A 214 21.19 3.21 21.58
N TYR A 215 20.60 2.07 21.94
CA TYR A 215 19.18 1.96 22.23
C TYR A 215 18.91 2.00 23.73
N VAL A 216 17.75 2.57 24.07
CA VAL A 216 17.17 2.58 25.41
C VAL A 216 18.15 3.02 26.50
N PRO A 217 18.85 4.16 26.34
CA PRO A 217 19.81 4.64 27.34
C PRO A 217 19.19 4.82 28.73
N ASN A 218 17.90 5.14 28.81
CA ASN A 218 17.14 5.22 30.07
C ASN A 218 16.16 4.05 30.27
N GLY A 219 16.27 3.00 29.44
CA GLY A 219 15.42 1.82 29.46
C GLY A 219 13.98 2.06 28.99
N ARG A 220 13.64 3.23 28.42
CA ARG A 220 12.26 3.59 28.05
C ARG A 220 11.88 3.14 26.65
N ALA A 221 10.66 2.62 26.51
CA ALA A 221 10.06 2.29 25.23
C ALA A 221 8.53 2.42 25.27
N PHE A 222 7.92 2.54 24.10
CA PHE A 222 6.47 2.46 23.94
C PHE A 222 6.12 1.39 22.92
N LEU A 223 5.12 0.58 23.26
CA LEU A 223 4.49 -0.35 22.33
C LEU A 223 3.17 0.26 21.85
N ILE A 224 3.03 0.38 20.54
CA ILE A 224 1.78 0.74 19.88
C ILE A 224 1.25 -0.53 19.22
N GLU A 225 0.05 -0.97 19.58
CA GLU A 225 -0.51 -2.23 19.08
C GLU A 225 -1.96 -2.12 18.63
N SER A 226 -2.29 -2.83 17.56
CA SER A 226 -3.66 -3.01 17.10
C SER A 226 -4.47 -3.79 18.14
N LEU A 227 -5.61 -3.25 18.56
CA LEU A 227 -6.52 -3.90 19.50
C LEU A 227 -7.46 -4.90 18.81
N HIS A 228 -7.33 -5.07 17.50
CA HIS A 228 -8.14 -6.02 16.76
C HIS A 228 -7.78 -7.46 17.12
N GLN A 229 -8.79 -8.24 17.49
CA GLN A 229 -8.65 -9.69 17.59
C GLN A 229 -9.30 -10.33 16.35
N PRO A 230 -8.55 -11.17 15.63
CA PRO A 230 -9.13 -11.95 14.55
C PRO A 230 -10.10 -12.97 15.17
N ALA A 231 -11.15 -13.35 14.45
CA ALA A 231 -11.89 -14.55 14.83
C ALA A 231 -10.90 -15.73 14.80
N GLY A 232 -10.92 -16.61 15.81
CA GLY A 232 -9.86 -17.59 16.11
C GLY A 232 -9.48 -18.59 15.01
N ASP A 233 -10.14 -18.52 13.86
CA ASP A 233 -10.14 -19.50 12.79
C ASP A 233 -9.59 -18.91 11.48
N GLU A 234 -9.18 -17.63 11.48
CA GLU A 234 -8.74 -16.93 10.28
C GLU A 234 -7.41 -17.47 9.73
N PRO A 235 -7.38 -18.12 8.55
CA PRO A 235 -6.19 -18.82 8.04
C PRO A 235 -4.97 -17.91 7.78
N TRP A 236 -5.21 -16.60 7.67
CA TRP A 236 -4.21 -15.57 7.40
C TRP A 236 -3.64 -14.93 8.68
N ALA A 237 -4.23 -15.18 9.86
CA ALA A 237 -3.79 -14.63 11.13
C ALA A 237 -2.60 -15.41 11.76
N LYS A 238 -1.58 -15.72 10.94
CA LYS A 238 -0.42 -16.52 11.35
C LYS A 238 0.46 -15.75 12.34
N ARG A 239 0.90 -16.44 13.39
CA ARG A 239 1.74 -15.89 14.48
C ARG A 239 2.95 -16.78 14.67
N TYR A 240 4.14 -16.21 14.71
CA TYR A 240 5.41 -16.93 14.81
C TYR A 240 6.14 -16.53 16.09
N THR A 241 6.66 -17.51 16.82
CA THR A 241 7.76 -17.27 17.75
C THR A 241 9.00 -16.82 16.98
N LEU A 242 9.95 -16.20 17.67
CA LEU A 242 11.22 -15.82 17.07
C LEU A 242 11.95 -17.04 16.49
N ALA A 243 11.90 -18.19 17.17
CA ALA A 243 12.53 -19.42 16.71
C ALA A 243 11.89 -19.95 15.40
N GLU A 244 10.56 -19.92 15.29
CA GLU A 244 9.85 -20.33 14.07
C GLU A 244 10.13 -19.38 12.92
N ALA A 245 10.10 -18.07 13.17
CA ALA A 245 10.45 -17.06 12.17
C ALA A 245 11.92 -17.18 11.73
N ARG A 246 12.82 -17.73 12.55
CA ARG A 246 14.21 -18.00 12.18
C ARG A 246 14.39 -19.31 11.45
N ALA A 247 13.61 -20.35 11.74
CA ALA A 247 13.75 -21.66 11.11
C ALA A 247 13.53 -21.62 9.58
N GLY A 248 12.74 -20.66 9.07
CA GLY A 248 12.58 -20.45 7.62
C GLY A 248 13.77 -19.77 6.92
N TYR A 249 14.56 -18.98 7.65
CA TYR A 249 15.44 -17.96 7.06
C TYR A 249 16.89 -17.95 7.59
N GLU A 250 17.11 -18.30 8.85
CA GLU A 250 18.43 -18.22 9.52
C GLU A 250 18.92 -19.62 9.95
N ASP A 251 18.04 -20.40 10.58
CA ASP A 251 18.37 -21.74 11.07
C ASP A 251 17.92 -22.80 10.06
N LEU A 252 18.73 -22.98 9.03
CA LEU A 252 18.46 -23.91 7.92
C LEU A 252 18.51 -25.39 8.35
N GLU A 253 19.00 -25.69 9.56
CA GLU A 253 19.02 -27.05 10.11
C GLU A 253 17.68 -27.45 10.72
N ARG A 254 16.83 -26.47 11.07
CA ARG A 254 15.45 -26.73 11.52
C ARG A 254 14.49 -26.78 10.33
N PRO A 255 13.43 -27.60 10.36
CA PRO A 255 12.38 -27.54 9.33
C PRO A 255 11.67 -26.18 9.33
N ARG A 256 11.19 -25.75 8.16
CA ARG A 256 10.28 -24.60 8.07
C ARG A 256 8.99 -24.92 8.81
N VAL A 257 8.43 -23.93 9.51
CA VAL A 257 7.13 -24.04 10.15
C VAL A 257 6.09 -23.37 9.27
N ASP A 258 5.33 -24.17 8.53
CA ASP A 258 4.29 -23.70 7.60
C ASP A 258 2.96 -23.37 8.32
N ASP A 259 2.68 -24.10 9.40
CA ASP A 259 1.54 -23.91 10.29
C ASP A 259 2.05 -23.57 11.71
N PRO A 260 2.22 -22.29 12.03
CA PRO A 260 2.78 -21.89 13.31
C PRO A 260 1.72 -21.96 14.42
N ILE A 261 2.16 -21.88 15.68
CA ILE A 261 1.33 -22.10 16.88
C ILE A 261 -0.04 -21.36 16.77
N GLN A 262 -1.14 -22.11 16.84
CA GLN A 262 -2.47 -21.54 17.11
C GLN A 262 -2.42 -20.84 18.47
N GLY A 263 -2.60 -19.53 18.45
CA GLY A 263 -2.11 -18.64 19.48
C GLY A 263 -2.64 -18.91 20.89
N ASN A 264 -1.72 -19.26 21.80
CA ASN A 264 -1.81 -18.66 23.13
C ASN A 264 -1.53 -17.17 22.93
N ALA A 265 -2.57 -16.34 23.06
CA ALA A 265 -2.37 -14.92 23.30
C ALA A 265 -1.51 -14.82 24.57
N LEU A 266 -0.23 -14.48 24.42
CA LEU A 266 0.66 -14.25 25.57
C LEU A 266 0.18 -13.06 26.43
N TYR A 267 -0.78 -12.29 25.92
CA TYR A 267 -1.50 -11.28 26.66
C TYR A 267 -2.99 -11.47 26.42
N SER A 268 -3.72 -11.94 27.45
CA SER A 268 -5.10 -11.47 27.63
C SER A 268 -5.04 -9.94 27.62
N LEU A 269 -5.97 -9.24 26.98
CA LEU A 269 -6.15 -7.80 27.19
C LEU A 269 -6.22 -7.55 28.70
N GLY A 270 -5.07 -7.22 29.28
CA GLY A 270 -4.91 -7.10 30.71
C GLY A 270 -5.56 -5.80 31.13
N SER A 271 -6.27 -5.83 32.24
CA SER A 271 -6.88 -4.72 32.98
C SER A 271 -5.90 -3.61 33.41
N ALA A 272 -4.70 -3.55 32.83
CA ALA A 272 -3.63 -2.62 33.10
C ALA A 272 -3.51 -1.48 32.07
N ASN A 273 -4.23 -1.53 30.95
CA ASN A 273 -4.33 -0.38 30.06
C ASN A 273 -5.40 0.58 30.63
N PRO A 274 -5.03 1.77 31.14
CA PRO A 274 -6.03 2.82 31.33
C PRO A 274 -6.72 3.07 29.99
N ASN A 275 -7.97 3.55 30.03
CA ASN A 275 -8.70 3.96 28.83
C ASN A 275 -7.73 4.78 27.93
N PRO A 276 -7.48 4.38 26.68
CA PRO A 276 -6.50 5.03 25.80
C PRO A 276 -6.67 6.55 25.66
N ASP A 277 -7.87 7.07 25.98
CA ASP A 277 -8.21 8.50 25.96
C ASP A 277 -7.88 9.25 27.26
N ALA A 278 -7.54 8.55 28.35
CA ALA A 278 -7.27 9.16 29.65
C ALA A 278 -5.84 9.74 29.78
N VAL A 279 -4.90 9.26 28.97
CA VAL A 279 -3.48 9.70 29.00
C VAL A 279 -3.10 10.46 27.72
N TYR A 280 -3.71 10.13 26.59
CA TYR A 280 -3.45 10.77 25.30
C TYR A 280 -4.79 10.89 24.54
N PRO A 281 -5.39 12.09 24.44
CA PRO A 281 -6.74 12.24 23.89
C PRO A 281 -6.81 11.77 22.43
N SER A 282 -7.95 11.18 22.03
CA SER A 282 -8.29 10.96 20.63
C SER A 282 -8.28 12.30 19.88
N LEU A 283 -7.39 12.48 18.91
CA LEU A 283 -7.24 13.77 18.21
C LEU A 283 -8.20 13.95 17.01
N GLY A 284 -9.08 12.98 16.78
CA GLY A 284 -9.96 12.97 15.61
C GLY A 284 -9.17 12.68 14.32
N TYR A 285 -9.85 12.10 13.34
CA TYR A 285 -9.28 11.81 12.04
C TYR A 285 -9.00 13.12 11.27
N LYS A 286 -7.74 13.39 10.94
CA LYS A 286 -7.37 14.35 9.89
C LYS A 286 -6.67 13.58 8.77
N PRO A 287 -7.20 13.55 7.54
CA PRO A 287 -6.55 12.84 6.45
C PRO A 287 -5.11 13.34 6.24
N LEU A 288 -4.16 12.39 6.18
CA LEU A 288 -2.72 12.57 5.98
C LEU A 288 -2.34 13.01 4.56
N ARG A 289 -2.97 14.07 4.05
CA ARG A 289 -2.53 14.68 2.80
C ARG A 289 -2.41 16.18 2.93
N THR A 290 -1.35 16.73 2.35
CA THR A 290 -1.26 18.17 2.07
C THR A 290 -2.54 18.59 1.36
N PRO A 291 -3.19 19.67 1.80
CA PRO A 291 -4.39 20.13 1.13
C PRO A 291 -4.11 20.33 -0.36
N THR A 292 -4.88 19.64 -1.19
CA THR A 292 -4.76 19.76 -2.64
C THR A 292 -5.78 20.79 -3.15
N PRO A 293 -5.55 21.44 -4.30
CA PRO A 293 -6.56 22.30 -4.93
C PRO A 293 -7.90 21.58 -5.17
N TRP A 294 -7.89 20.24 -5.19
CA TRP A 294 -9.06 19.40 -5.44
C TRP A 294 -9.76 18.89 -4.17
N ASP A 295 -9.34 19.29 -2.97
CA ASP A 295 -9.91 18.77 -1.73
C ASP A 295 -11.42 19.00 -1.61
N GLU A 296 -11.90 20.19 -1.98
CA GLU A 296 -13.34 20.49 -2.00
C GLU A 296 -14.07 19.67 -3.07
N ALA A 297 -13.51 19.60 -4.28
CA ALA A 297 -14.07 18.82 -5.37
C ALA A 297 -14.13 17.32 -5.05
N LEU A 298 -13.13 16.78 -4.34
CA LEU A 298 -13.10 15.40 -3.91
C LEU A 298 -14.16 15.12 -2.84
N LYS A 299 -14.36 16.03 -1.88
CA LYS A 299 -15.45 15.89 -0.89
C LYS A 299 -16.82 15.91 -1.55
N GLU A 300 -17.03 16.74 -2.57
CA GLU A 300 -18.27 16.72 -3.34
C GLU A 300 -18.41 15.43 -4.16
N PHE A 301 -17.33 14.94 -4.76
CA PHE A 301 -17.33 13.67 -5.48
C PHE A 301 -17.63 12.49 -4.54
N GLU A 302 -17.06 12.45 -3.33
CA GLU A 302 -17.36 11.44 -2.31
C GLU A 302 -18.85 11.41 -1.96
N LYS A 303 -19.49 12.59 -1.81
CA LYS A 303 -20.94 12.66 -1.61
C LYS A 303 -21.73 12.07 -2.78
N SER A 304 -21.27 12.26 -4.01
CA SER A 304 -21.86 11.63 -5.19
C SER A 304 -21.67 10.11 -5.17
N VAL A 305 -20.48 9.61 -4.82
CA VAL A 305 -20.24 8.15 -4.68
C VAL A 305 -21.16 7.56 -3.60
N GLN A 306 -21.26 8.21 -2.44
CA GLN A 306 -22.12 7.77 -1.35
C GLN A 306 -23.61 7.73 -1.73
N ARG A 307 -24.07 8.61 -2.62
CA ARG A 307 -25.48 8.64 -3.10
C ARG A 307 -25.88 7.35 -3.82
N TYR A 308 -24.95 6.71 -4.50
CA TYR A 308 -25.19 5.50 -5.28
C TYR A 308 -24.81 4.21 -4.55
N SER A 309 -24.23 4.33 -3.36
CA SER A 309 -23.76 3.20 -2.54
C SER A 309 -24.69 2.97 -1.36
N SER A 310 -25.11 1.71 -1.15
CA SER A 310 -25.75 1.28 0.09
C SER A 310 -24.77 1.07 1.25
N TYR A 311 -23.46 1.09 0.95
CA TYR A 311 -22.37 0.98 1.92
C TYR A 311 -21.71 2.34 2.16
N PRO A 312 -21.05 2.55 3.31
CA PRO A 312 -20.09 3.63 3.50
C PRO A 312 -19.17 3.78 2.29
N ALA A 313 -19.11 4.97 1.72
CA ALA A 313 -18.31 5.25 0.54
C ALA A 313 -17.27 6.35 0.81
N SER A 314 -16.09 6.18 0.23
CA SER A 314 -14.99 7.15 0.29
C SER A 314 -14.47 7.47 -1.11
N ALA A 315 -13.89 8.66 -1.26
CA ALA A 315 -13.14 9.02 -2.46
C ALA A 315 -11.69 9.43 -2.15
N SER A 316 -10.76 8.95 -2.96
CA SER A 316 -9.33 9.29 -2.87
C SER A 316 -8.86 9.99 -4.14
N LEU A 317 -7.83 10.84 -4.02
CA LEU A 317 -7.12 11.35 -5.19
C LEU A 317 -6.17 10.28 -5.71
N SER A 318 -6.08 10.10 -7.02
CA SER A 318 -5.06 9.26 -7.66
C SER A 318 -4.50 10.00 -8.85
N GLU A 319 -3.21 10.28 -8.78
CA GLU A 319 -2.41 10.74 -9.93
C GLU A 319 -1.92 9.51 -10.71
N GLY A 320 -1.80 9.62 -12.02
CA GLY A 320 -1.36 8.55 -12.92
C GLY A 320 -2.47 7.67 -13.54
N LEU A 321 -3.71 7.69 -13.03
CA LEU A 321 -4.82 6.97 -13.69
C LEU A 321 -5.16 7.59 -15.06
N GLU A 322 -4.93 8.89 -15.21
CA GLU A 322 -5.05 9.63 -16.45
C GLU A 322 -4.13 9.12 -17.56
N GLU A 323 -2.97 8.54 -17.21
CA GLU A 323 -2.05 7.90 -18.17
C GLU A 323 -2.71 6.69 -18.85
N TYR A 324 -3.68 6.07 -18.18
CA TYR A 324 -4.48 4.95 -18.71
C TYR A 324 -5.82 5.41 -19.32
N GLY A 325 -6.08 6.73 -19.38
CA GLY A 325 -7.37 7.27 -19.80
C GLY A 325 -8.51 6.95 -18.84
N ILE A 326 -8.21 6.68 -17.57
CA ILE A 326 -9.19 6.33 -16.54
C ILE A 326 -9.44 7.57 -15.68
N LEU A 327 -10.69 8.04 -15.62
CA LEU A 327 -11.08 9.21 -14.80
C LEU A 327 -11.34 8.87 -13.33
N ALA A 328 -11.85 7.66 -13.09
CA ALA A 328 -12.02 7.13 -11.76
C ALA A 328 -11.84 5.61 -11.79
N SER A 329 -11.23 5.08 -10.74
CA SER A 329 -11.05 3.65 -10.55
C SER A 329 -11.50 3.25 -9.15
N PRO A 330 -12.39 2.26 -9.00
CA PRO A 330 -12.69 1.69 -7.69
C PRO A 330 -11.45 0.98 -7.13
N THR A 331 -10.96 1.38 -5.96
CA THR A 331 -9.68 0.90 -5.38
C THR A 331 -9.82 -0.23 -4.38
N TYR A 332 -10.96 -0.36 -3.70
CA TYR A 332 -11.21 -1.41 -2.73
C TYR A 332 -12.56 -2.10 -2.99
N ALA A 333 -12.48 -3.32 -3.51
CA ALA A 333 -13.52 -4.34 -3.43
C ALA A 333 -12.81 -5.70 -3.30
N THR A 334 -12.06 -5.91 -2.23
CA THR A 334 -11.46 -7.23 -1.97
C THR A 334 -12.56 -8.22 -1.63
N GLY A 335 -12.86 -9.08 -2.60
CA GLY A 335 -13.70 -10.27 -2.43
C GLY A 335 -15.17 -10.01 -2.69
N GLY A 336 -15.72 -10.69 -3.70
CA GLY A 336 -17.16 -10.69 -3.94
C GLY A 336 -17.95 -11.04 -2.67
N THR A 337 -19.14 -10.45 -2.57
CA THR A 337 -20.24 -10.78 -1.64
C THR A 337 -20.18 -10.30 -0.18
N GLY A 338 -19.19 -9.50 0.25
CA GLY A 338 -19.15 -9.06 1.67
C GLY A 338 -18.36 -7.80 2.01
N SER A 339 -18.08 -6.90 1.06
CA SER A 339 -17.41 -5.64 1.38
C SER A 339 -18.37 -4.68 2.08
N GLU A 340 -17.98 -4.18 3.26
CA GLU A 340 -18.78 -3.24 4.06
C GLU A 340 -18.55 -1.76 3.64
N SER A 341 -17.75 -1.49 2.61
CA SER A 341 -17.49 -0.13 2.13
C SER A 341 -17.12 -0.10 0.64
N ILE A 342 -17.21 1.07 0.01
CA ILE A 342 -16.80 1.32 -1.38
C ILE A 342 -15.79 2.46 -1.41
N SER A 343 -14.64 2.26 -2.05
CA SER A 343 -13.66 3.33 -2.27
C SER A 343 -13.43 3.58 -3.75
N VAL A 344 -13.44 4.86 -4.16
CA VAL A 344 -13.22 5.29 -5.55
C VAL A 344 -12.05 6.28 -5.60
N SER A 345 -11.01 5.94 -6.35
CA SER A 345 -9.97 6.89 -6.72
C SER A 345 -10.42 7.75 -7.89
N ALA A 346 -10.28 9.07 -7.77
CA ALA A 346 -10.58 10.06 -8.80
C ALA A 346 -9.31 10.79 -9.25
N THR A 347 -9.23 11.12 -10.54
CA THR A 347 -8.10 11.88 -11.09
C THR A 347 -8.33 13.39 -11.00
N PRO A 348 -7.25 14.19 -11.02
CA PRO A 348 -7.39 15.65 -11.10
C PRO A 348 -8.30 16.14 -12.25
N PRO A 349 -8.20 15.61 -13.49
CA PRO A 349 -9.12 15.98 -14.58
C PRO A 349 -10.59 15.72 -14.26
N LEU A 350 -10.93 14.62 -13.58
CA LEU A 350 -12.30 14.36 -13.15
C LEU A 350 -12.76 15.37 -12.09
N LEU A 351 -11.89 15.70 -11.14
CA LEU A 351 -12.21 16.64 -10.07
C LEU A 351 -12.34 18.08 -10.58
N GLU A 352 -11.71 18.43 -11.69
CA GLU A 352 -11.90 19.69 -12.40
C GLU A 352 -13.10 19.69 -13.35
N ALA A 353 -13.68 18.53 -13.61
CA ALA A 353 -14.78 18.39 -14.54
C ALA A 353 -16.08 19.04 -14.00
N PRO A 354 -16.99 19.44 -14.91
CA PRO A 354 -18.33 19.90 -14.53
C PRO A 354 -19.05 18.91 -13.59
N PRO A 355 -19.93 19.41 -12.69
CA PRO A 355 -20.63 18.56 -11.73
C PRO A 355 -21.35 17.36 -12.35
N GLU A 356 -21.88 17.49 -13.56
CA GLU A 356 -22.62 16.45 -14.27
C GLU A 356 -21.70 15.28 -14.69
N ILE A 357 -20.44 15.58 -15.04
CA ILE A 357 -19.41 14.56 -15.36
C ILE A 357 -19.09 13.75 -14.12
N ARG A 358 -18.84 14.46 -12.99
CA ARG A 358 -18.53 13.86 -11.69
C ARG A 358 -19.66 12.98 -11.20
N GLU A 359 -20.90 13.46 -11.34
CA GLU A 359 -22.10 12.75 -10.95
C GLU A 359 -22.29 11.44 -11.75
N TYR A 360 -22.19 11.51 -13.09
CA TYR A 360 -22.28 10.32 -13.94
C TYR A 360 -21.16 9.32 -13.64
N THR A 361 -19.94 9.81 -13.45
CA THR A 361 -18.78 8.96 -13.17
C THR A 361 -18.89 8.28 -11.80
N ALA A 362 -19.42 8.97 -10.79
CA ALA A 362 -19.69 8.38 -9.48
C ALA A 362 -20.72 7.24 -9.57
N ALA A 363 -21.84 7.47 -10.27
CA ALA A 363 -22.85 6.43 -10.49
C ALA A 363 -22.25 5.23 -11.23
N TYR A 364 -21.53 5.47 -12.33
CA TYR A 364 -20.88 4.41 -13.10
C TYR A 364 -19.88 3.60 -12.26
N ALA A 365 -19.06 4.28 -11.46
CA ALA A 365 -18.03 3.66 -10.63
C ALA A 365 -18.62 2.75 -9.54
N VAL A 366 -19.77 3.13 -8.96
CA VAL A 366 -20.42 2.39 -7.87
C VAL A 366 -21.30 1.25 -8.39
N LEU A 367 -22.15 1.53 -9.38
CA LEU A 367 -23.17 0.59 -9.87
C LEU A 367 -22.57 -0.66 -10.55
N GLN A 368 -21.29 -0.64 -10.91
CA GLN A 368 -20.61 -1.81 -11.46
C GLN A 368 -20.37 -2.95 -10.42
N TRP A 369 -20.46 -2.65 -9.11
CA TRP A 369 -20.26 -3.60 -8.02
C TRP A 369 -21.60 -4.12 -7.49
N ARG A 370 -21.70 -5.44 -7.34
CA ARG A 370 -22.94 -6.24 -7.37
C ARG A 370 -23.90 -6.03 -6.19
N GLN A 371 -24.69 -4.97 -6.26
CA GLN A 371 -26.11 -4.85 -5.91
C GLN A 371 -26.39 -3.39 -5.57
N ALA A 372 -26.74 -2.60 -6.57
CA ALA A 372 -27.38 -1.32 -6.29
C ALA A 372 -28.89 -1.52 -6.38
N ASN A 373 -29.59 -1.22 -5.29
CA ASN A 373 -31.04 -1.42 -5.18
C ASN A 373 -31.48 -2.87 -5.50
N GLY A 374 -30.66 -3.86 -5.13
CA GLY A 374 -30.98 -5.28 -5.31
C GLY A 374 -30.82 -5.82 -6.75
N ARG A 375 -30.32 -5.02 -7.69
CA ARG A 375 -30.10 -5.43 -9.09
C ARG A 375 -28.62 -5.62 -9.39
N SER A 376 -28.30 -6.67 -10.13
CA SER A 376 -26.93 -7.01 -10.55
C SER A 376 -26.65 -6.53 -11.99
N THR A 377 -25.42 -6.10 -12.28
CA THR A 377 -24.97 -5.78 -13.66
C THR A 377 -25.20 -6.93 -14.64
N SER A 378 -25.23 -8.18 -14.16
CA SER A 378 -25.55 -9.35 -14.99
C SER A 378 -26.98 -9.33 -15.57
N GLU A 379 -27.94 -8.67 -14.91
CA GLU A 379 -29.30 -8.50 -15.42
C GLU A 379 -29.33 -7.57 -16.65
N PHE A 380 -28.33 -6.71 -16.78
CA PHE A 380 -28.20 -5.76 -17.87
C PHE A 380 -27.22 -6.22 -18.95
N TYR A 381 -26.66 -7.43 -18.81
CA TYR A 381 -25.73 -7.95 -19.80
C TYR A 381 -26.49 -8.34 -21.08
N PRO A 382 -26.02 -7.92 -22.27
CA PRO A 382 -26.76 -8.18 -23.51
C PRO A 382 -26.77 -9.67 -23.84
N ASN A 383 -27.90 -10.20 -24.29
CA ASN A 383 -28.00 -11.56 -24.83
C ASN A 383 -27.39 -11.64 -26.25
N ARG A 384 -27.37 -12.84 -26.84
CA ARG A 384 -26.74 -13.08 -28.14
C ARG A 384 -27.34 -12.24 -29.29
N LYS A 385 -28.66 -12.00 -29.29
CA LYS A 385 -29.34 -11.17 -30.30
C LYS A 385 -28.98 -9.70 -30.11
N GLN A 386 -28.99 -9.23 -28.86
CA GLN A 386 -28.63 -7.85 -28.50
C GLN A 386 -27.17 -7.55 -28.85
N MET A 387 -26.25 -8.49 -28.56
CA MET A 387 -24.85 -8.40 -28.97
C MET A 387 -24.67 -8.29 -30.48
N ALA A 388 -25.51 -8.96 -31.29
CA ALA A 388 -25.44 -8.86 -32.75
C ALA A 388 -25.82 -7.45 -33.24
N ILE A 389 -26.84 -6.84 -32.62
CA ILE A 389 -27.25 -5.46 -32.91
C ILE A 389 -26.14 -4.48 -32.49
N ILE A 390 -25.57 -4.64 -31.30
CA ILE A 390 -24.44 -3.83 -30.83
C ILE A 390 -23.28 -3.91 -31.83
N ARG A 391 -22.88 -5.11 -32.28
CA ARG A 391 -21.81 -5.25 -33.29
C ARG A 391 -22.14 -4.55 -34.59
N GLN A 392 -23.40 -4.58 -35.04
CA GLN A 392 -23.83 -3.88 -36.24
C GLN A 392 -23.72 -2.36 -36.05
N LEU A 393 -24.18 -1.82 -34.92
CA LEU A 393 -24.05 -0.38 -34.61
C LEU A 393 -22.59 0.07 -34.57
N TYR A 394 -21.69 -0.74 -33.99
CA TYR A 394 -20.25 -0.42 -34.01
C TYR A 394 -19.66 -0.49 -35.42
N LYS A 395 -20.10 -1.45 -36.25
CA LYS A 395 -19.69 -1.55 -37.64
C LYS A 395 -20.17 -0.36 -38.47
N ASP A 396 -21.38 0.12 -38.24
CA ASP A 396 -21.96 1.27 -38.94
C ASP A 396 -21.27 2.59 -38.59
N ASN A 397 -20.47 2.62 -37.51
CA ASN A 397 -19.68 3.77 -37.06
C ASN A 397 -18.17 3.55 -37.21
N ASP A 398 -17.73 2.57 -38.03
CA ASP A 398 -16.32 2.25 -38.27
C ASP A 398 -15.49 1.89 -37.00
N LEU A 399 -16.15 1.39 -35.95
CA LEU A 399 -15.55 0.99 -34.66
C LEU A 399 -15.52 -0.54 -34.46
N TYR A 400 -15.69 -1.31 -35.53
CA TYR A 400 -15.60 -2.77 -35.51
C TYR A 400 -14.50 -3.30 -36.48
N PRO A 401 -13.63 -4.24 -36.06
CA PRO A 401 -13.61 -4.95 -34.78
C PRO A 401 -13.27 -4.03 -33.60
N PHE A 402 -13.77 -4.38 -32.42
CA PHE A 402 -13.47 -3.62 -31.19
C PHE A 402 -11.95 -3.55 -30.96
N ASP A 403 -11.49 -2.41 -30.49
CA ASP A 403 -10.10 -2.18 -30.06
C ASP A 403 -9.80 -2.73 -28.65
N VAL A 404 -10.83 -3.23 -27.96
CA VAL A 404 -10.76 -3.92 -26.67
C VAL A 404 -11.49 -5.26 -26.71
N PRO A 405 -11.25 -6.16 -25.74
CA PRO A 405 -12.03 -7.39 -25.61
C PRO A 405 -13.54 -7.14 -25.59
N SER A 406 -14.31 -7.94 -26.33
CA SER A 406 -15.76 -7.69 -26.50
C SER A 406 -16.54 -7.74 -25.19
N ASP A 407 -16.09 -8.54 -24.23
CA ASP A 407 -16.67 -8.62 -22.88
C ASP A 407 -16.54 -7.30 -22.13
N GLN A 408 -15.45 -6.56 -22.32
CA GLN A 408 -15.29 -5.21 -21.76
C GLN A 408 -16.31 -4.24 -22.36
N VAL A 409 -16.53 -4.27 -23.68
CA VAL A 409 -17.56 -3.44 -24.34
C VAL A 409 -18.95 -3.74 -23.78
N TYR A 410 -19.33 -5.02 -23.73
CA TYR A 410 -20.65 -5.41 -23.24
C TYR A 410 -20.85 -5.11 -21.76
N ARG A 411 -19.81 -5.26 -20.93
CA ARG A 411 -19.85 -4.89 -19.52
C ARG A 411 -20.04 -3.38 -19.35
N THR A 412 -19.32 -2.55 -20.10
CA THR A 412 -19.48 -1.10 -20.09
C THR A 412 -20.91 -0.68 -20.44
N LEU A 413 -21.46 -1.23 -21.53
CA LEU A 413 -22.82 -0.93 -21.97
C LEU A 413 -23.90 -1.44 -20.99
N ALA A 414 -23.65 -2.57 -20.32
CA ALA A 414 -24.52 -3.08 -19.27
C ALA A 414 -24.55 -2.15 -18.05
N ILE A 415 -23.39 -1.63 -17.62
CA ILE A 415 -23.31 -0.66 -16.53
C ILE A 415 -24.01 0.64 -16.92
N ASP A 416 -23.82 1.13 -18.14
CA ASP A 416 -24.52 2.32 -18.65
C ASP A 416 -26.03 2.15 -18.64
N LYS A 417 -26.51 1.00 -19.11
CA LYS A 417 -27.94 0.66 -19.04
C LYS A 417 -28.42 0.64 -17.59
N MET A 418 -27.64 0.06 -16.68
CA MET A 418 -27.96 0.04 -15.25
C MET A 418 -28.02 1.45 -14.65
N VAL A 419 -27.08 2.34 -14.98
CA VAL A 419 -27.10 3.74 -14.54
C VAL A 419 -28.42 4.39 -14.93
N ARG A 420 -28.87 4.24 -16.18
CA ARG A 420 -30.14 4.82 -16.67
C ARG A 420 -31.40 4.16 -16.11
N ASP A 421 -31.32 2.89 -15.72
CA ASP A 421 -32.45 2.18 -15.13
C ASP A 421 -32.62 2.48 -13.64
N VAL A 422 -31.52 2.79 -12.95
CA VAL A 422 -31.49 3.01 -11.50
C VAL A 422 -31.48 4.49 -11.13
N THR A 423 -31.16 5.37 -12.10
CA THR A 423 -31.01 6.81 -11.92
C THR A 423 -31.61 7.58 -13.11
N ASP A 424 -31.76 8.90 -13.00
CA ASP A 424 -32.18 9.76 -14.13
C ASP A 424 -30.99 10.26 -14.99
N LEU A 425 -29.77 9.76 -14.72
CA LEU A 425 -28.56 10.21 -15.39
C LEU A 425 -28.44 9.64 -16.80
N ASN A 426 -28.03 10.47 -17.74
CA ASN A 426 -27.82 10.11 -19.13
C ASN A 426 -26.49 10.68 -19.63
N ILE A 427 -25.86 9.99 -20.57
CA ILE A 427 -24.76 10.58 -21.33
C ILE A 427 -25.37 11.71 -22.18
N THR A 428 -24.86 12.93 -22.05
CA THR A 428 -25.32 14.10 -22.81
C THR A 428 -24.28 14.54 -23.84
N HIS A 429 -24.65 15.44 -24.75
CA HIS A 429 -23.67 16.04 -25.65
C HIS A 429 -22.61 16.87 -24.90
N GLN A 430 -22.94 17.48 -23.76
CA GLN A 430 -21.96 18.21 -22.94
C GLN A 430 -20.90 17.28 -22.37
N LEU A 431 -21.33 16.08 -21.95
CA LEU A 431 -20.47 15.00 -21.48
C LEU A 431 -19.49 14.57 -22.58
N VAL A 432 -20.00 14.33 -23.80
CA VAL A 432 -19.19 13.98 -24.98
C VAL A 432 -18.22 15.12 -25.36
N ASP A 433 -18.72 16.36 -25.47
CA ASP A 433 -17.92 17.53 -25.82
C ASP A 433 -16.78 17.78 -24.83
N TRP A 434 -17.02 17.53 -23.54
CA TRP A 434 -15.99 17.64 -22.51
C TRP A 434 -14.90 16.59 -22.69
N GLU A 435 -15.26 15.33 -22.97
CA GLU A 435 -14.28 14.27 -23.25
C GLU A 435 -13.43 14.60 -24.48
N THR A 436 -14.06 15.08 -25.56
CA THR A 436 -13.39 15.49 -26.79
C THR A 436 -12.45 16.67 -26.57
N LYS A 437 -12.86 17.70 -25.81
CA LYS A 437 -12.01 18.86 -25.48
C LYS A 437 -10.84 18.47 -24.58
N SER A 438 -11.08 17.62 -23.59
CA SER A 438 -10.04 17.10 -22.71
C SER A 438 -9.04 16.20 -23.47
N ALA A 439 -9.47 15.58 -24.58
CA ALA A 439 -8.60 14.85 -25.50
C ALA A 439 -7.67 15.74 -26.33
N ALA A 440 -8.04 17.01 -26.54
CA ALA A 440 -7.35 17.92 -27.44
C ALA A 440 -6.18 18.69 -26.78
N GLY A 441 -5.79 18.33 -25.55
CA GLY A 441 -4.66 18.92 -24.81
C GLY A 441 -3.28 18.68 -25.45
N THR A 442 -2.27 19.45 -25.02
CA THR A 442 -1.02 19.74 -25.74
C THR A 442 -0.23 18.49 -26.20
N PRO A 443 0.19 18.40 -27.48
CA PRO A 443 0.86 17.23 -28.10
C PRO A 443 2.26 16.84 -27.60
N ALA A 444 2.78 17.43 -26.51
CA ALA A 444 4.23 17.46 -26.26
C ALA A 444 4.87 16.10 -25.93
N GLU A 445 4.11 15.07 -25.54
CA GLU A 445 4.67 13.74 -25.23
C GLU A 445 3.80 12.59 -25.74
N LYS A 446 3.18 12.74 -26.92
CA LYS A 446 2.50 11.61 -27.56
C LYS A 446 3.52 10.63 -28.15
N THR A 447 4.08 9.75 -27.32
CA THR A 447 4.75 8.54 -27.82
C THR A 447 3.70 7.69 -28.55
N GLN A 448 4.01 7.28 -29.78
CA GLN A 448 3.13 6.58 -30.73
C GLN A 448 2.46 5.30 -30.19
N THR A 449 2.87 4.79 -29.04
CA THR A 449 2.41 3.53 -28.45
C THR A 449 1.15 3.64 -27.59
N TYR A 450 0.78 4.83 -27.09
CA TYR A 450 -0.23 4.93 -26.01
C TYR A 450 -1.49 5.74 -26.34
N ASP A 451 -1.64 6.23 -27.57
CA ASP A 451 -2.87 6.92 -28.03
C ASP A 451 -4.00 5.93 -28.42
N ARG A 452 -4.07 4.75 -27.78
CA ARG A 452 -5.24 3.86 -27.85
C ARG A 452 -6.13 4.15 -26.65
N ARG A 453 -6.76 5.32 -26.64
CA ARG A 453 -8.04 5.42 -25.94
C ARG A 453 -8.92 4.31 -26.48
N ASN A 454 -9.58 3.59 -25.58
CA ASN A 454 -10.51 2.53 -25.95
C ASN A 454 -11.70 3.18 -26.68
N ASN A 455 -11.56 3.42 -27.97
CA ASN A 455 -12.54 4.12 -28.81
C ASN A 455 -13.87 3.38 -28.76
N SER A 456 -13.84 2.05 -28.59
CA SER A 456 -15.04 1.24 -28.40
C SER A 456 -15.79 1.50 -27.07
N CYS A 457 -15.17 2.21 -26.12
CA CYS A 457 -15.73 2.54 -24.81
C CYS A 457 -15.80 4.07 -24.56
N ALA A 458 -15.49 4.90 -25.56
CA ALA A 458 -15.58 6.36 -25.47
C ALA A 458 -17.04 6.82 -25.23
N TRP A 459 -17.22 8.01 -24.68
CA TRP A 459 -18.56 8.51 -24.36
C TRP A 459 -19.37 8.81 -25.62
N GLU A 460 -18.71 9.19 -26.71
CA GLU A 460 -19.33 9.36 -28.03
C GLU A 460 -20.06 8.08 -28.47
N ILE A 461 -19.37 6.92 -28.47
CA ILE A 461 -20.01 5.67 -28.89
C ILE A 461 -21.05 5.19 -27.89
N ARG A 462 -20.82 5.38 -26.59
CA ARG A 462 -21.81 5.05 -25.54
C ARG A 462 -23.07 5.89 -25.69
N LYS A 463 -22.96 7.16 -26.10
CA LYS A 463 -24.09 8.03 -26.43
C LYS A 463 -24.86 7.55 -27.66
N ILE A 464 -24.17 7.15 -28.73
CA ILE A 464 -24.81 6.55 -29.91
C ILE A 464 -25.61 5.30 -29.51
N ILE A 465 -25.02 4.43 -28.68
CA ILE A 465 -25.70 3.24 -28.16
C ILE A 465 -26.91 3.60 -27.29
N GLN A 466 -26.79 4.61 -26.43
CA GLN A 466 -27.90 5.13 -25.63
C GLN A 466 -29.03 5.67 -26.51
N ASP A 467 -28.73 6.38 -27.61
CA ASP A 467 -29.75 6.91 -28.52
C ASP A 467 -30.47 5.81 -29.32
N GLN A 468 -29.81 4.66 -29.50
CA GLN A 468 -30.34 3.47 -30.17
C GLN A 468 -30.82 2.40 -29.19
N GLU A 469 -31.02 2.75 -27.92
CA GLU A 469 -31.29 1.78 -26.85
C GLU A 469 -32.51 0.89 -27.14
N GLN A 470 -33.54 1.46 -27.77
CA GLN A 470 -34.77 0.74 -28.15
C GLN A 470 -34.53 -0.38 -29.17
N LEU A 471 -33.46 -0.32 -29.96
CA LEU A 471 -33.09 -1.41 -30.87
C LEU A 471 -32.43 -2.56 -30.11
N ILE A 472 -31.74 -2.26 -29.00
CA ILE A 472 -30.93 -3.23 -28.25
C ILE A 472 -31.75 -3.88 -27.13
N TRP A 473 -32.52 -3.12 -26.38
CA TRP A 473 -33.23 -3.61 -25.18
C TRP A 473 -34.74 -3.79 -25.41
N ASN A 474 -35.13 -4.13 -26.64
CA ASN A 474 -36.52 -4.43 -26.98
C ASN A 474 -36.95 -5.80 -26.38
N PRO A 475 -38.07 -5.87 -25.63
CA PRO A 475 -38.57 -7.13 -25.06
C PRO A 475 -38.78 -8.26 -26.09
N GLN A 476 -39.07 -7.94 -27.35
CA GLN A 476 -39.28 -8.94 -28.42
C GLN A 476 -38.01 -9.71 -28.80
N ILE A 477 -36.83 -9.15 -28.51
CA ILE A 477 -35.53 -9.79 -28.76
C ILE A 477 -34.85 -10.25 -27.46
N ASP A 478 -35.45 -9.98 -26.30
CA ASP A 478 -34.99 -10.47 -25.00
C ASP A 478 -35.53 -11.88 -24.73
N ASP A 479 -34.67 -12.88 -24.94
CA ASP A 479 -35.01 -14.29 -24.72
C ASP A 479 -35.01 -14.71 -23.24
N ARG A 480 -34.73 -13.78 -22.30
CA ARG A 480 -34.76 -14.04 -20.85
C ARG A 480 -36.16 -14.04 -20.24
N GLN A 481 -37.19 -13.65 -21.00
CA GLN A 481 -38.58 -13.61 -20.55
C GLN A 481 -39.39 -14.89 -20.88
N HIS A 482 -38.73 -15.96 -21.37
CA HIS A 482 -39.38 -17.22 -21.74
C HIS A 482 -38.79 -18.45 -21.06
#